data_AF-A0A7S6MK77-F1
#
_entry.id   AF-A0A7S6MK77-F1
#
_cell.length_a   1.000
_cell.length_b   1.000
_cell.length_c   1.000
_cell.angle_alpha   90.00
_cell.angle_beta   90.00
_cell.angle_gamma   90.00
#
_symmetry.space_group_name_H-M   'P 1'
#
loop_
_entity.id
_entity.type
_entity.pdbx_description
1 polymer ?
#
loop_
_entity_poly.entity_id
_entity_poly.type
_entity_poly.pdbx_seq_one_letter_code
_entity_poly.pdbx_strand_id
1 'polypeptide(L)' 'MKHIINAVTIALLVMLIAACGRPTVTINERERENYEKKLAGKKIECPFGLDANGSCLEEGDDGIW' A
#
# COMPACT_ATOMS: atom_id res chain seq x y z
N MET A 1 13.30 -26.25 -27.12
CA MET A 1 12.31 -26.43 -26.04
C MET A 1 12.64 -25.65 -24.76
N LYS A 2 13.87 -25.70 -24.22
CA LYS A 2 14.24 -25.00 -22.96
C LYS A 2 13.98 -23.48 -22.96
N HIS A 3 14.26 -22.79 -24.06
CA HIS A 3 13.99 -21.36 -24.20
C HIS A 3 12.50 -21.00 -24.24
N ILE A 4 11.66 -21.90 -24.78
CA ILE A 4 10.21 -21.71 -24.86
C ILE A 4 9.61 -21.83 -23.45
N ILE A 5 10.05 -22.84 -22.69
CA ILE A 5 9.62 -23.04 -21.30
C ILE A 5 9.97 -21.81 -20.44
N ASN A 6 11.19 -21.27 -20.58
CA ASN A 6 11.60 -20.05 -19.85
C ASN A 6 10.75 -18.83 -20.21
N ALA A 7 10.39 -18.65 -21.48
CA ALA A 7 9.55 -17.53 -21.89
C ALA A 7 8.14 -17.64 -21.28
N VAL A 8 7.56 -18.84 -21.28
CA VAL A 8 6.24 -19.10 -20.72
C VAL A 8 6.21 -18.89 -19.20
N THR A 9 7.23 -19.35 -18.48
CA THR A 9 7.29 -19.18 -17.02
C THR A 9 7.46 -17.72 -16.60
N ILE A 10 8.28 -16.95 -17.32
CA ILE A 10 8.44 -15.51 -17.06
C ILE A 10 7.13 -14.77 -17.32
N ALA A 11 6.45 -15.08 -18.44
CA ALA A 11 5.17 -14.46 -18.75
C ALA A 11 4.10 -14.76 -17.68
N LEU A 12 4.03 -16.00 -17.19
CA LEU A 12 3.11 -16.37 -16.11
C LEU A 12 3.41 -15.61 -14.81
N LEU A 13 4.68 -15.48 -14.43
CA LEU A 13 5.10 -14.74 -13.24
C LEU A 13 4.68 -13.28 -13.30
N VAL A 14 4.88 -12.62 -14.44
CA VAL A 14 4.49 -11.22 -14.62
C VAL A 14 2.96 -11.06 -14.55
N MET A 15 2.20 -11.98 -15.14
CA MET A 15 0.73 -11.95 -15.05
C MET A 15 0.25 -12.13 -13.60
N LEU A 16 0.88 -13.02 -12.82
CA LEU A 16 0.54 -13.22 -11.41
C LEU A 16 0.81 -11.97 -10.56
N ILE A 17 1.93 -11.28 -10.80
CA ILE A 17 2.26 -10.03 -10.11
C ILE A 17 1.28 -8.91 -10.50
N ALA A 18 0.88 -8.84 -11.77
CA ALA A 18 -0.10 -7.86 -12.25
C ALA A 18 -1.53 -8.14 -11.73
N ALA A 19 -1.88 -9.41 -11.51
CA ALA A 19 -3.16 -9.82 -10.95
C ALA A 19 -3.29 -9.49 -9.46
N CYS A 20 -2.18 -9.36 -8.73
CA CYS A 20 -2.13 -8.69 -7.43
C CYS A 20 -2.26 -7.16 -7.64
N GLY A 21 -3.44 -6.73 -8.09
CA GLY A 21 -3.77 -5.32 -8.22
C GLY A 21 -3.61 -4.57 -6.90
N ARG A 22 -3.42 -3.25 -6.95
CA ARG A 22 -3.39 -2.43 -5.74
C ARG A 22 -4.68 -2.70 -4.95
N PRO A 23 -4.60 -2.98 -3.64
CA PRO A 23 -5.80 -3.16 -2.84
C PRO A 23 -6.66 -1.91 -3.00
N THR A 24 -7.91 -2.09 -3.42
CA THR A 24 -8.93 -1.03 -3.42
C THR A 24 -9.35 -0.80 -1.98
N VAL A 25 -8.48 -0.14 -1.22
CA VAL A 25 -8.82 0.37 0.09
C VAL A 25 -9.74 1.56 -0.14
N THR A 26 -10.93 1.55 0.49
CA THR A 26 -11.78 2.73 0.56
C THR A 26 -11.09 3.73 1.49
N ILE A 27 -10.50 4.78 0.92
CA ILE A 27 -9.73 5.76 1.66
C ILE A 27 -10.59 6.98 1.90
N ASN A 28 -10.76 7.35 3.16
CA ASN A 28 -11.48 8.57 3.50
C ASN A 28 -10.60 9.82 3.22
N GLU A 29 -11.18 11.01 3.20
CA GLU A 29 -10.42 12.22 2.91
C GLU A 29 -9.32 12.54 3.93
N ARG A 30 -9.52 12.21 5.21
CA ARG A 30 -8.53 12.35 6.30
C ARG A 30 -7.30 11.46 6.06
N GLU A 31 -7.50 10.28 5.50
CA GLU A 31 -6.45 9.28 5.25
C GLU A 31 -5.72 9.49 3.91
N ARG A 32 -6.35 10.20 2.97
CA ARG A 32 -5.89 10.34 1.59
C ARG A 32 -4.49 10.93 1.50
N GLU A 33 -4.20 11.98 2.27
CA GLU A 33 -2.89 12.64 2.22
C GLU A 33 -1.75 11.69 2.62
N ASN A 34 -1.94 10.99 3.74
CA ASN A 34 -0.95 10.04 4.23
C ASN A 34 -0.83 8.83 3.31
N TYR A 35 -1.94 8.34 2.76
CA TYR A 35 -1.93 7.27 1.77
C TYR A 35 -1.13 7.64 0.52
N GLU A 36 -1.34 8.83 -0.04
CA GLU A 36 -0.61 9.31 -1.22
C GLU A 36 0.89 9.46 -0.92
N LYS A 37 1.25 9.94 0.28
CA LYS A 37 2.65 9.97 0.75
C LYS A 37 3.25 8.56 0.83
N LYS A 38 2.53 7.56 1.37
CA LYS A 38 2.98 6.16 1.40
C LYS A 38 3.22 5.63 -0.01
N LEU A 39 2.28 5.83 -0.93
CA LEU A 39 2.41 5.40 -2.33
C LEU A 39 3.59 6.05 -3.05
N ALA A 40 3.88 7.32 -2.74
CA ALA A 40 5.02 8.05 -3.28
C ALA A 40 6.36 7.73 -2.59
N GLY A 41 6.37 6.85 -1.57
CA GLY A 41 7.56 6.52 -0.79
C GLY A 41 8.07 7.66 0.09
N LYS A 42 7.22 8.64 0.41
CA LYS A 42 7.56 9.77 1.28
C LYS A 42 7.43 9.39 2.75
N LYS A 43 8.24 10.01 3.60
CA LYS A 43 8.08 9.91 5.07
C LYS A 43 6.80 10.60 5.52
N ILE A 44 6.16 10.00 6.52
CA ILE A 44 5.01 10.55 7.23
C ILE A 44 5.47 10.86 8.64
N GLU A 45 5.26 12.10 9.07
CA GLU A 45 5.62 12.58 10.40
C GLU A 45 4.33 12.78 11.21
N CYS A 46 4.06 11.86 12.13
CA CYS A 46 2.94 11.95 13.07
C CYS A 46 3.49 11.91 14.51
N PRO A 47 3.44 13.03 15.26
CA PRO A 47 4.04 13.12 16.59
C PRO A 47 3.52 12.08 17.60
N PHE A 48 2.24 11.72 17.48
CA PHE A 48 1.58 10.78 18.38
C PHE A 48 1.39 9.38 17.77
N GLY A 49 1.96 9.14 16.57
CA GLY A 49 1.87 7.86 15.86
C GLY A 49 0.80 7.83 14.77
N LEU A 50 0.63 6.67 14.17
CA LEU A 50 -0.35 6.38 13.12
C LEU A 50 -1.41 5.43 13.67
N ASP A 51 -2.68 5.69 13.35
CA ASP A 51 -3.76 4.74 13.60
C ASP A 51 -3.70 3.54 12.64
N ALA A 52 -4.56 2.54 12.88
CA ALA A 52 -4.63 1.33 12.06
C ALA A 52 -4.99 1.59 10.58
N ASN A 53 -5.59 2.74 10.28
CA ASN A 53 -6.00 3.14 8.94
C ASN A 53 -4.96 4.03 8.24
N GLY A 54 -3.94 4.50 8.97
CA GLY A 54 -2.84 5.32 8.46
C GLY A 54 -3.04 6.83 8.59
N SER A 55 -3.96 7.30 9.42
CA SER A 55 -4.05 8.72 9.82
C SER A 55 -3.14 9.02 11.01
N CYS A 56 -2.72 10.28 11.15
CA CYS A 56 -1.97 10.71 12.33
C CYS A 56 -2.90 10.73 13.55
N LEU A 57 -2.40 10.19 14.66
CA LEU A 57 -3.05 10.31 15.97
C LEU A 57 -2.91 11.73 16.50
N GLU A 58 -3.92 12.16 17.25
CA GLU A 58 -3.90 13.41 18.01
C GLU A 58 -3.37 13.17 19.44
N GLU A 59 -3.10 14.25 20.17
CA GLU A 59 -2.63 14.14 21.55
C GLU A 59 -3.73 13.50 22.43
N GLY A 60 -3.41 12.35 23.03
CA GLY A 60 -4.35 11.60 23.86
C GLY A 60 -5.25 10.61 23.12
N ASP A 61 -5.09 10.46 21.81
CA ASP A 61 -5.77 9.44 21.01
C ASP A 61 -5.11 8.06 21.21
N ASP A 62 -5.93 7.02 21.43
CA ASP A 62 -5.49 5.65 21.65
C ASP A 62 -5.46 4.81 20.35
N GLY A 63 -5.99 5.37 19.25
CA GLY A 63 -6.02 4.72 17.95
C GLY A 63 -6.99 3.54 17.87
N ILE A 64 -7.92 3.39 18.81
CA ILE A 64 -8.97 2.38 18.82
C ILE A 64 -10.29 3.01 18.36
N TRP A 65 -10.47 3.18 17.05
CA TRP A 65 -11.69 3.72 16.43
C TRP A 65 -12.18 2.87 15.26
#